data_AF-A0A843HPA9-F1
#
_entry.id   AF-A0A843HPA9-F1
#
_cell.length_a   1.000
_cell.length_b   1.000
_cell.length_c   1.000
_cell.angle_alpha   90.00
_cell.angle_beta   90.00
_cell.angle_gamma   90.00
#
_symmetry.space_group_name_H-M   'P 1'
#
loop_
_entity.id
_entity.type
_entity.pdbx_description
1 polymer ?
#
loop_
_entity_poly.entity_id
_entity_poly.type
_entity_poly.pdbx_seq_one_letter_code
_entity_poly.pdbx_strand_id
1 'polypeptide(L)'
;MKQSEIQQRKQALQNGNGFCPICHKPLTQVQGAHRIANKEMWRKKYGSWVIDSPVNMVIVDSLSCNNSVDVGSSYGKHLEIIADILISEYERMWGTVGIGYLADKLKAKYKELEK
;
A
#
# COMPACT_ATOMS: atom_id res chain seq x y z
N MET A 1 -0.03 19.94 -10.41
CA MET A 1 0.14 18.50 -10.07
C MET A 1 1.59 18.33 -9.65
N LYS A 2 1.83 17.91 -8.39
CA LYS A 2 3.20 17.81 -7.85
C LYS A 2 3.90 16.61 -8.52
N GLN A 3 5.21 16.69 -8.77
CA GLN A 3 5.97 15.62 -9.44
C GLN A 3 5.81 14.25 -8.75
N SER A 4 5.63 14.25 -7.43
CA SER A 4 5.36 13.04 -6.64
C SER A 4 4.06 12.32 -7.05
N GLU A 5 2.98 13.06 -7.35
CA GLU A 5 1.69 12.49 -7.73
C GLU A 5 1.75 11.83 -9.11
N ILE A 6 2.55 12.40 -10.03
CA ILE A 6 2.78 11.85 -11.37
C ILE A 6 3.53 10.53 -11.27
N GLN A 7 4.56 10.48 -10.42
CA GLN A 7 5.40 9.30 -10.27
C GLN A 7 4.65 8.15 -9.57
N GLN A 8 3.86 8.45 -8.54
CA GLN A 8 2.94 7.49 -7.91
C GLN A 8 1.95 6.90 -8.92
N ARG A 9 1.35 7.74 -9.77
CA ARG A 9 0.40 7.27 -10.80
C ARG A 9 1.06 6.39 -11.86
N LYS A 10 2.27 6.74 -12.28
CA LYS A 10 3.02 5.94 -13.27
C LYS A 10 3.36 4.55 -12.73
N GLN A 11 3.78 4.46 -11.47
CA GLN A 11 4.12 3.19 -10.84
C GLN A 11 2.88 2.32 -10.60
N ALA A 12 1.77 2.91 -10.15
CA ALA A 12 0.53 2.18 -9.95
C ALA A 12 -0.12 1.70 -11.27
N LEU A 13 0.07 2.44 -12.38
CA LEU A 13 -0.28 1.98 -13.73
C LEU A 13 0.51 0.74 -14.17
N GLN A 14 1.82 0.71 -13.89
CA GLN A 14 2.68 -0.44 -14.22
C GLN A 14 2.24 -1.71 -13.48
N ASN A 15 1.73 -1.58 -12.25
CA ASN A 15 1.30 -2.72 -11.45
C ASN A 15 -0.07 -3.30 -11.87
N GLY A 16 -0.90 -2.53 -12.58
CA GLY A 16 -2.28 -2.91 -12.91
C GLY A 16 -2.47 -3.67 -14.23
N ASN A 17 -1.39 -3.91 -15.00
CA ASN A 17 -1.45 -4.49 -16.35
C ASN A 17 -2.45 -3.80 -17.31
N GLY A 18 -2.82 -2.55 -17.04
CA GLY A 18 -3.83 -1.81 -17.80
C GLY A 18 -5.30 -2.10 -17.44
N PHE A 19 -5.58 -2.83 -16.36
CA PHE A 19 -6.95 -3.13 -15.91
C PHE A 19 -7.20 -2.63 -14.48
N CYS A 20 -8.45 -2.24 -14.20
CA CYS A 20 -8.87 -1.86 -12.86
C CYS A 20 -8.90 -3.10 -11.94
N PRO A 21 -8.25 -3.08 -10.77
CA PRO A 21 -8.18 -4.23 -9.88
C PRO A 21 -9.49 -4.53 -9.14
N ILE A 22 -10.51 -3.67 -9.30
CA ILE A 22 -11.83 -3.86 -8.68
C ILE A 22 -12.84 -4.40 -9.69
N CYS A 23 -13.06 -3.67 -10.78
CA CYS A 23 -14.07 -4.04 -11.78
C CYS A 23 -13.49 -4.82 -12.97
N HIS A 24 -12.17 -4.99 -13.05
CA HIS A 24 -11.46 -5.72 -14.11
C HIS A 24 -11.66 -5.14 -15.52
N LYS A 25 -12.14 -3.89 -15.63
CA LYS A 25 -12.25 -3.19 -16.91
C LYS A 25 -10.92 -2.57 -17.33
N PRO A 26 -10.66 -2.43 -18.64
CA PRO A 26 -9.50 -1.68 -19.13
C PRO A 26 -9.49 -0.24 -18.60
N LEU A 27 -8.32 0.23 -18.17
CA LEU A 27 -8.10 1.59 -17.69
C LEU A 27 -7.97 2.54 -18.90
N THR A 28 -9.07 3.18 -19.30
CA THR A 28 -9.08 4.24 -20.32
C THR A 28 -8.98 5.64 -19.72
N GLN A 29 -9.47 5.80 -18.49
CA GLN A 29 -9.29 6.95 -17.62
C GLN A 29 -8.84 6.44 -16.25
N VAL A 30 -7.96 7.19 -15.58
CA VAL A 30 -7.29 6.71 -14.38
C VAL A 30 -7.48 7.65 -13.21
N GLN A 31 -7.74 7.07 -12.05
CA GLN A 31 -7.74 7.76 -10.76
C GLN A 31 -6.75 7.08 -9.83
N GLY A 32 -5.92 7.87 -9.16
CA GLY A 32 -5.12 7.38 -8.04
C GLY A 32 -5.98 7.29 -6.80
N ALA A 33 -6.02 6.11 -6.18
CA ALA A 33 -6.78 5.83 -4.98
C ALA A 33 -5.85 5.31 -3.87
N HIS A 34 -6.07 5.78 -2.64
CA HIS A 34 -5.38 5.26 -1.47
C HIS A 34 -6.18 4.10 -0.88
N ARG A 35 -5.54 2.95 -0.68
CA ARG A 35 -6.18 1.78 -0.04
C ARG A 35 -6.43 2.02 1.46
N ILE A 36 -5.55 2.73 2.14
CA ILE A 36 -5.81 3.36 3.43
C ILE A 36 -6.08 4.82 3.15
N ALA A 37 -7.34 5.25 3.28
CA ALA A 37 -7.75 6.58 2.88
C ALA A 37 -6.91 7.70 3.51
N ASN A 38 -6.67 8.75 2.73
CA ASN A 38 -6.03 9.99 3.17
C ASN A 38 -6.97 10.81 4.08
N LYS A 39 -7.23 10.29 5.28
CA LYS A 39 -8.04 10.89 6.33
C LYS A 39 -7.15 11.28 7.51
N GLU A 40 -7.54 12.33 8.24
CA GLU A 40 -6.80 12.82 9.41
C GLU A 40 -6.52 11.72 10.44
N MET A 41 -7.53 10.88 10.73
CA MET A 41 -7.38 9.77 11.68
C MET A 41 -6.26 8.79 11.30
N TRP A 42 -6.09 8.50 10.00
CA TRP A 42 -5.10 7.55 9.52
C TRP A 42 -3.72 8.19 9.43
N ARG A 43 -3.64 9.47 9.05
CA ARG A 43 -2.40 10.24 9.14
C ARG A 43 -1.91 10.35 10.58
N LYS A 44 -2.80 10.59 11.55
CA LYS A 44 -2.47 10.62 12.97
C LYS A 44 -2.00 9.27 13.47
N LYS A 45 -2.63 8.17 13.03
CA LYS A 45 -2.32 6.82 13.49
C LYS A 45 -1.03 6.26 12.88
N TYR A 46 -0.79 6.47 11.59
CA TYR A 46 0.28 5.80 10.85
C TYR A 46 1.36 6.74 10.29
N GLY A 47 1.07 8.04 10.18
CA GLY A 47 1.95 9.04 9.60
C GLY A 47 1.90 9.10 8.07
N SER A 48 2.42 10.20 7.52
CA SER A 48 2.40 10.47 6.07
C SER A 48 3.20 9.44 5.26
N TRP A 49 4.25 8.84 5.83
CA TRP A 49 5.07 7.84 5.15
C TRP A 49 4.29 6.57 4.78
N VAL A 50 3.25 6.20 5.57
CA VAL A 50 2.33 5.11 5.23
C VAL A 50 1.30 5.59 4.22
N ILE A 51 0.64 6.72 4.52
CA ILE A 51 -0.49 7.19 3.71
C ILE A 51 -0.06 7.53 2.29
N ASP A 52 1.07 8.21 2.12
CA ASP A 52 1.58 8.64 0.82
C ASP A 52 2.51 7.60 0.17
N SER A 53 2.61 6.39 0.76
CA SER A 53 3.42 5.31 0.20
C SER A 53 2.87 4.86 -1.17
N PRO A 54 3.73 4.63 -2.18
CA PRO A 54 3.31 4.02 -3.45
C PRO A 54 2.63 2.67 -3.29
N VAL A 55 2.96 1.90 -2.24
CA VAL A 55 2.33 0.59 -1.95
C VAL A 55 0.89 0.76 -1.44
N ASN A 56 0.59 1.90 -0.81
CA ASN A 56 -0.78 2.26 -0.41
C ASN A 56 -1.62 2.78 -1.61
N MET A 57 -1.01 2.98 -2.77
CA MET A 57 -1.65 3.57 -3.94
C MET A 57 -2.04 2.51 -4.96
N VAL A 58 -3.21 2.71 -5.58
CA VAL A 58 -3.72 1.88 -6.66
C VAL A 58 -4.38 2.74 -7.73
N ILE A 59 -4.36 2.29 -8.98
CA ILE A 59 -5.11 2.94 -10.07
C ILE A 59 -6.45 2.23 -10.26
N VAL A 60 -7.50 3.03 -10.38
CA VAL A 60 -8.87 2.58 -10.65
C VAL A 60 -9.49 3.38 -11.79
N ASP A 61 -10.55 2.84 -12.38
CA ASP A 61 -11.28 3.43 -13.52
C ASP A 61 -12.29 4.50 -13.10
N SER A 62 -12.81 4.45 -11.87
CA SER A 62 -13.96 5.25 -11.45
C SER A 62 -13.96 5.59 -9.96
N LEU A 63 -14.72 6.62 -9.58
CA LEU A 63 -14.93 7.00 -8.17
C LEU A 63 -15.58 5.88 -7.35
N SER A 64 -16.44 5.08 -7.98
CA SER A 64 -17.03 3.91 -7.33
C SER A 64 -15.95 2.89 -6.96
N CYS A 65 -15.06 2.55 -7.90
CA CYS A 65 -13.94 1.64 -7.62
C CYS A 65 -12.93 2.26 -6.64
N ASN A 66 -12.75 3.57 -6.64
CA ASN A 66 -11.94 4.29 -5.65
C ASN A 66 -12.49 4.08 -4.23
N ASN A 67 -13.79 4.26 -4.04
CA ASN A 67 -14.41 4.01 -2.74
C ASN A 67 -14.31 2.54 -2.32
N SER A 68 -14.37 1.61 -3.27
CA SER A 68 -14.26 0.17 -3.00
C SER A 68 -12.86 -0.30 -2.60
N VAL A 69 -11.80 0.47 -2.87
CA VAL A 69 -10.43 0.10 -2.45
C VAL A 69 -10.10 0.52 -1.01
N ASP A 70 -10.91 1.37 -0.35
CA ASP A 70 -10.66 1.81 1.02
C ASP A 70 -10.82 0.63 2.00
N VAL A 71 -9.70 0.09 2.47
CA VAL A 71 -9.64 -0.98 3.48
C VAL A 71 -9.37 -0.45 4.88
N GLY A 72 -9.32 0.86 5.10
CA GLY A 72 -8.99 1.44 6.41
C GLY A 72 -9.92 0.95 7.52
N SER A 73 -11.20 0.79 7.24
CA SER A 73 -12.20 0.27 8.18
C SER A 73 -12.28 -1.26 8.24
N SER A 74 -11.59 -1.96 7.34
CA SER A 74 -11.57 -3.44 7.34
C SER A 74 -10.63 -3.94 8.43
N TYR A 75 -11.13 -4.85 9.26
CA TYR A 75 -10.34 -5.49 10.30
C TYR A 75 -9.16 -6.24 9.67
N GLY A 76 -7.94 -6.01 10.15
CA GLY A 76 -6.72 -6.67 9.67
C GLY A 76 -6.16 -6.16 8.34
N LYS A 77 -6.97 -5.88 7.32
CA LYS A 77 -6.48 -5.55 5.96
C LYS A 77 -5.58 -4.31 5.88
N HIS A 78 -5.85 -3.29 6.69
CA HIS A 78 -4.99 -2.12 6.74
C HIS A 78 -3.61 -2.43 7.35
N LEU A 79 -3.51 -3.44 8.23
CA LEU A 79 -2.24 -3.90 8.79
C LEU A 79 -1.43 -4.70 7.76
N GLU A 80 -2.08 -5.46 6.89
CA GLU A 80 -1.42 -6.16 5.77
C GLU A 80 -0.72 -5.16 4.85
N ILE A 81 -1.39 -4.07 4.47
CA ILE A 81 -0.78 -3.00 3.66
C ILE A 81 0.40 -2.35 4.38
N ILE A 82 0.29 -2.13 5.69
CA ILE A 82 1.40 -1.58 6.49
C ILE A 82 2.58 -2.56 6.50
N ALA A 83 2.33 -3.86 6.59
CA ALA A 83 3.38 -4.87 6.51
C ALA A 83 4.08 -4.84 5.14
N ASP A 84 3.33 -4.73 4.04
CA ASP A 84 3.89 -4.61 2.69
C ASP A 84 4.75 -3.34 2.54
N ILE A 85 4.28 -2.21 3.10
CA ILE A 85 5.04 -0.96 3.12
C ILE A 85 6.35 -1.14 3.90
N LEU A 86 6.31 -1.77 5.07
CA LEU A 86 7.50 -2.04 5.88
C LEU A 86 8.49 -2.92 5.12
N ILE A 87 8.02 -4.00 4.51
CA ILE A 87 8.87 -4.88 3.69
C ILE A 87 9.53 -4.09 2.56
N SER A 88 8.75 -3.29 1.83
CA SER A 88 9.27 -2.44 0.74
C SER A 88 10.32 -1.44 1.22
N GLU A 89 10.16 -0.85 2.41
CA GLU A 89 11.15 0.07 2.98
C GLU A 89 12.43 -0.65 3.44
N TYR A 90 12.31 -1.84 4.05
CA TYR A 90 13.47 -2.67 4.40
C TYR A 90 14.25 -3.08 3.14
N GLU A 91 13.56 -3.49 2.08
CA GLU A 91 14.19 -3.83 0.81
C GLU A 91 14.87 -2.62 0.18
N ARG A 92 14.21 -1.46 0.16
CA ARG A 92 14.78 -0.22 -0.38
C ARG A 92 16.03 0.21 0.37
N MET A 93 16.04 0.09 1.69
CA MET A 93 17.16 0.54 2.52
C MET A 93 18.31 -0.45 2.50
N TRP A 94 18.03 -1.75 2.70
CA TRP A 94 19.03 -2.77 3.06
C TRP A 94 19.06 -3.95 2.07
N GLY A 95 18.31 -3.88 0.98
CA GLY A 95 18.20 -4.95 -0.01
C GLY A 95 17.61 -6.24 0.57
N THR A 96 17.98 -7.37 -0.04
CA THR A 96 17.55 -8.71 0.39
C THR A 96 17.99 -9.07 1.82
N VAL A 97 19.12 -8.50 2.28
CA VAL A 97 19.61 -8.68 3.65
C VAL A 97 18.64 -8.11 4.68
N GLY A 98 18.04 -6.95 4.38
CA GLY A 98 17.04 -6.31 5.23
C GLY A 98 15.79 -7.16 5.45
N ILE A 99 15.29 -7.79 4.37
CA ILE A 99 14.13 -8.68 4.43
C ILE A 99 14.44 -9.90 5.29
N GLY A 100 15.61 -10.51 5.12
CA GLY A 100 16.05 -11.64 5.94
C GLY A 100 16.07 -11.29 7.44
N TYR A 101 16.63 -10.14 7.78
CA TYR A 101 16.66 -9.65 9.15
C TYR A 101 15.25 -9.43 9.75
N LEU A 102 14.33 -8.83 8.99
CA LEU A 102 12.95 -8.64 9.44
C LEU A 102 12.25 -9.99 9.67
N ALA A 103 12.43 -10.94 8.75
CA ALA A 103 11.85 -12.27 8.86
C ALA A 103 12.35 -13.02 10.12
N ASP A 104 13.65 -12.92 10.41
CA ASP A 104 14.23 -13.57 11.59
C ASP A 104 13.73 -12.95 12.89
N LYS A 105 13.57 -11.62 12.94
CA LYS A 105 12.93 -10.92 14.07
C LYS A 105 11.49 -11.39 14.30
N LEU A 106 10.70 -11.51 13.23
CA LEU A 106 9.31 -11.96 13.32
C LEU A 106 9.22 -13.41 13.80
N LYS A 107 10.06 -14.31 13.28
CA LYS A 107 10.14 -15.71 13.74
C LYS A 107 10.50 -15.81 15.21
N ALA A 108 11.48 -15.03 15.67
CA ALA A 108 11.87 -14.98 17.07
C ALA A 108 10.68 -14.54 17.95
N LYS A 109 9.96 -13.49 17.53
CA LYS A 109 8.80 -12.99 18.27
C LYS A 109 7.65 -14.00 18.32
N TYR A 110 7.38 -14.68 17.22
CA TYR A 110 6.36 -15.73 17.17
C TYR A 110 6.66 -16.85 18.17
N LYS A 111 7.91 -17.32 18.23
CA LYS A 111 8.35 -18.33 19.21
C LYS A 111 8.21 -17.88 20.67
N GLU A 112 8.26 -16.59 20.96
CA GLU A 112 7.99 -16.07 22.32
C GLU A 112 6.51 -16.16 22.68
N LEU A 113 5.61 -16.02 21.69
CA LEU A 113 4.16 -16.03 21.89
C LEU A 113 3.59 -17.45 22.00
N GLU A 114 4.33 -18.46 21.53
CA GLU A 114 3.99 -19.88 21.68
C GLU A 114 4.33 -20.45 23.06
N LYS A 115 4.99 -19.67 23.93
CA LYS A 115 5.36 -20.04 25.30
C LYS A 115 4.36 -19.51 26.31
#